data_AF-X1NN12-F1
#
_entry.id   AF-X1NN12-F1
#
_cell.length_a   1.000
_cell.length_b   1.000
_cell.length_c   1.000
_cell.angle_alpha   90.00
_cell.angle_beta   90.00
_cell.angle_gamma   90.00
#
_symmetry.space_group_name_H-M   'P 1'
#
loop_
_entity.id
_entity.type
_entity.pdbx_description
1 polymer ?
#
loop_
_entity_poly.entity_id
_entity_poly.type
_entity_poly.pdbx_seq_one_letter_code
_entity_poly.pdbx_strand_id
1 'polypeptide(L)'
;MVSAGYMYYQDKTSDLTYVTSRIDNTRYLVRNLPDKQNACDMLAKIKQNMIILCNHLLKTYPSDENVDRLKRKFDPSQITETSRGEKNTSYTINKGEKIVLCLRARDGNERLEAVKEKVKNGDKHYYVKSLASTETIRKRTLYWFDNKKQYQFIKFSFTHKSGFYAYKNVFDEPFFIRNINKVHPFDFKHAMYQTNIQPVLLNMHKQDIKGCGWITLKAGEYSWRDEEFTRCQMNFTVDYDHVYPDNDNNAISPMIIAA
;
A
#
# COMPACT_ATOMS: atom_id res chain seq x y z
N MET A 1 1.03 11.28 19.83
CA MET A 1 2.08 11.41 18.78
C MET A 1 2.06 10.14 17.92
N VAL A 2 1.56 10.23 16.69
CA VAL A 2 1.29 9.06 15.83
C VAL A 2 2.47 8.81 14.90
N SER A 3 3.17 7.68 15.10
CA SER A 3 4.18 7.15 14.17
C SER A 3 3.50 6.51 12.96
N ALA A 4 3.97 6.79 11.74
CA ALA A 4 3.43 6.25 10.50
C ALA A 4 4.53 5.64 9.62
N GLY A 5 4.29 4.45 9.08
CA GLY A 5 5.17 3.78 8.11
C GLY A 5 4.43 3.44 6.81
N TYR A 6 5.15 3.44 5.68
CA TYR A 6 4.61 3.02 4.38
C TYR A 6 5.30 1.74 3.88
N MET A 7 4.68 0.96 3.00
CA MET A 7 5.20 -0.33 2.50
C MET A 7 5.05 -0.53 0.96
N TYR A 8 6.12 -0.85 0.22
CA TYR A 8 6.11 -1.19 -1.24
C TYR A 8 6.50 -2.64 -1.53
N TYR A 9 5.84 -3.35 -2.46
CA TYR A 9 6.13 -4.77 -2.77
C TYR A 9 5.74 -5.24 -4.19
N GLN A 10 6.50 -6.21 -4.76
CA GLN A 10 6.20 -6.95 -6.00
C GLN A 10 6.57 -8.45 -5.86
N ASP A 11 5.58 -9.35 -6.00
CA ASP A 11 5.68 -10.83 -5.81
C ASP A 11 6.36 -11.52 -7.02
N LYS A 12 7.19 -12.54 -6.76
CA LYS A 12 7.83 -13.43 -7.77
C LYS A 12 7.66 -14.92 -7.41
N THR A 13 6.42 -15.40 -7.30
CA THR A 13 6.08 -16.84 -7.26
C THR A 13 5.15 -17.19 -8.43
N SER A 14 5.19 -18.42 -8.94
CA SER A 14 4.33 -18.83 -10.07
C SER A 14 2.89 -19.02 -9.60
N ASP A 15 2.15 -17.92 -9.56
CA ASP A 15 0.80 -17.83 -8.97
C ASP A 15 -0.30 -18.53 -9.80
N LEU A 16 0.01 -19.25 -10.87
CA LEU A 16 -0.95 -19.72 -11.88
C LEU A 16 -1.15 -21.24 -11.86
N THR A 17 -2.38 -21.69 -12.10
CA THR A 17 -2.82 -23.09 -12.16
C THR A 17 -3.88 -23.29 -13.24
N TYR A 18 -3.95 -24.49 -13.82
CA TYR A 18 -4.99 -24.82 -14.80
C TYR A 18 -6.27 -25.29 -14.10
N VAL A 19 -7.41 -24.73 -14.51
CA VAL A 19 -8.74 -25.10 -14.03
C VAL A 19 -9.67 -25.30 -15.23
N THR A 20 -10.53 -26.31 -15.20
CA THR A 20 -11.56 -26.52 -16.22
C THR A 20 -12.78 -25.66 -15.94
N SER A 21 -13.26 -24.90 -16.92
CA SER A 21 -14.48 -24.11 -16.76
C SER A 21 -15.71 -25.00 -16.79
N ARG A 22 -16.74 -24.66 -16.00
CA ARG A 22 -18.05 -25.31 -16.01
C ARG A 22 -18.93 -24.85 -17.19
N ILE A 23 -18.53 -23.80 -17.91
CA ILE A 23 -19.34 -23.17 -18.96
C ILE A 23 -19.04 -23.78 -20.33
N ASP A 24 -17.77 -23.91 -20.68
CA ASP A 24 -17.34 -24.38 -22.01
C ASP A 24 -16.42 -25.61 -21.94
N ASN A 25 -16.26 -26.22 -20.76
CA ASN A 25 -15.40 -27.37 -20.49
C ASN A 25 -13.94 -27.19 -20.95
N THR A 26 -13.49 -25.95 -21.17
CA THR A 26 -12.12 -25.63 -21.59
C THR A 26 -11.24 -25.38 -20.37
N ARG A 27 -9.94 -25.71 -20.47
CA ARG A 27 -8.97 -25.43 -19.42
C ARG A 27 -8.41 -24.03 -19.56
N TYR A 28 -8.44 -23.25 -18.47
CA TYR A 28 -7.88 -21.91 -18.40
C TYR A 28 -6.77 -21.82 -17.38
N LEU A 29 -5.76 -21.02 -17.69
CA LEU A 29 -4.69 -20.68 -16.76
C LEU A 29 -5.14 -19.49 -15.90
N VAL A 30 -5.41 -19.75 -14.62
CA VAL A 30 -5.93 -18.79 -13.64
C VAL A 30 -5.06 -18.77 -12.40
N ARG A 31 -5.15 -17.72 -11.59
CA ARG A 31 -4.40 -17.65 -10.35
C ARG A 31 -4.91 -18.68 -9.32
N ASN A 32 -3.98 -19.35 -8.64
CA ASN A 32 -4.26 -20.41 -7.66
C ASN A 32 -4.77 -19.85 -6.31
N LEU A 33 -5.97 -19.27 -6.32
CA LEU A 33 -6.70 -18.77 -5.16
C LEU A 33 -7.97 -19.60 -4.90
N PRO A 34 -8.62 -19.49 -3.72
CA PRO A 34 -9.84 -20.25 -3.41
C PRO A 34 -10.99 -20.05 -4.41
N ASP A 35 -11.09 -18.87 -5.01
CA ASP A 35 -12.08 -18.48 -6.02
C ASP A 35 -11.64 -18.79 -7.47
N LYS A 36 -10.58 -19.59 -7.68
CA LYS A 36 -10.04 -19.95 -9.01
C LYS A 36 -11.08 -20.50 -9.99
N GLN A 37 -12.13 -21.15 -9.49
CA GLN A 37 -13.21 -21.64 -10.34
C GLN A 37 -14.07 -20.51 -10.90
N ASN A 38 -14.41 -19.50 -10.07
CA ASN A 38 -15.18 -18.34 -10.51
C ASN A 38 -14.39 -17.51 -11.54
N ALA A 39 -13.07 -17.36 -11.33
CA ALA A 39 -12.18 -16.70 -12.28
C ALA A 39 -12.12 -17.45 -13.62
N CYS A 40 -12.03 -18.78 -13.58
CA CYS A 40 -12.06 -19.65 -14.76
C CYS A 40 -13.37 -19.48 -15.56
N ASP A 41 -14.50 -19.53 -14.86
CA ASP A 41 -15.81 -19.35 -15.49
C ASP A 41 -16.00 -17.91 -16.03
N MET A 42 -15.38 -16.91 -15.40
CA MET A 42 -15.38 -15.53 -15.91
C MET A 42 -14.57 -15.40 -17.21
N LEU A 43 -13.42 -16.06 -17.33
CA LEU A 43 -12.65 -16.11 -18.58
C LEU A 43 -13.44 -16.77 -19.71
N ALA A 44 -14.14 -17.86 -19.42
CA ALA A 44 -14.99 -18.53 -20.40
C ALA A 44 -16.10 -17.61 -20.94
N LYS A 45 -16.76 -16.83 -20.06
CA LYS A 45 -17.75 -15.82 -20.48
C LYS A 45 -17.13 -14.72 -21.35
N ILE A 46 -15.96 -14.21 -20.95
CA ILE A 46 -15.25 -13.17 -21.72
C ILE A 46 -14.90 -13.69 -23.12
N LYS A 47 -14.40 -14.92 -23.23
CA LYS A 47 -14.10 -15.59 -24.50
C LYS A 47 -15.35 -15.67 -25.39
N GLN A 48 -16.48 -16.13 -24.85
CA GLN A 48 -17.74 -16.20 -25.61
C GLN A 48 -18.16 -14.82 -26.13
N ASN A 49 -18.10 -13.79 -25.29
CA ASN A 49 -18.43 -12.42 -25.68
C ASN A 49 -17.50 -11.88 -26.77
N MET A 50 -16.20 -12.18 -26.70
CA MET A 50 -15.23 -11.76 -27.72
C MET A 50 -15.49 -12.46 -29.07
N ILE A 51 -15.86 -13.74 -29.07
CA ILE A 51 -16.23 -14.47 -30.29
C ILE A 51 -17.49 -13.85 -30.92
N ILE A 52 -18.51 -13.56 -30.11
CA ILE A 52 -19.75 -12.92 -30.57
C ILE A 52 -19.43 -11.55 -31.20
N LEU A 53 -18.61 -10.74 -30.53
CA LEU A 53 -18.20 -9.44 -31.04
C LEU A 53 -17.43 -9.55 -32.36
N CYS A 54 -16.46 -10.47 -32.47
CA CYS A 54 -15.68 -10.68 -33.68
C CYS A 54 -16.58 -11.09 -34.85
N ASN A 55 -17.52 -12.02 -34.63
CA ASN A 55 -18.49 -12.44 -35.63
C ASN A 55 -19.42 -11.30 -36.06
N HIS A 56 -19.86 -10.47 -35.12
CA HIS A 56 -20.68 -9.31 -35.42
C HIS A 56 -19.92 -8.28 -36.28
N LEU A 57 -18.66 -7.99 -35.95
CA LEU A 57 -17.82 -7.07 -36.73
C LEU A 57 -17.57 -7.60 -38.14
N LEU A 58 -17.28 -8.90 -38.29
CA LEU A 58 -17.10 -9.55 -39.59
C LEU A 58 -18.33 -9.47 -40.48
N LYS A 59 -19.52 -9.59 -39.88
CA LYS A 59 -20.79 -9.47 -40.61
C LYS A 59 -21.10 -8.02 -40.99
N THR A 60 -20.77 -7.07 -40.12
CA THR A 60 -21.11 -5.65 -40.30
C THR A 60 -20.14 -4.94 -41.25
N TYR A 61 -18.84 -5.28 -41.18
CA TYR A 61 -17.77 -4.64 -41.96
C TYR A 61 -16.89 -5.70 -42.65
N PRO A 62 -17.44 -6.47 -43.60
CA PRO A 62 -16.74 -7.60 -44.23
C PRO A 62 -15.55 -7.17 -45.11
N SER A 63 -15.52 -5.93 -45.59
CA SER A 63 -14.48 -5.40 -46.48
C SER A 63 -13.43 -4.54 -45.75
N ASP A 64 -13.56 -4.36 -44.43
CA ASP A 64 -12.61 -3.57 -43.65
C ASP A 64 -11.35 -4.41 -43.33
N GLU A 65 -10.20 -3.93 -43.80
CA GLU A 65 -8.90 -4.58 -43.60
C GLU A 65 -8.56 -4.77 -42.11
N ASN A 66 -9.03 -3.89 -41.22
CA ASN A 66 -8.83 -4.00 -39.78
C ASN A 66 -9.62 -5.16 -39.18
N VAL A 67 -10.82 -5.43 -39.69
CA VAL A 67 -11.69 -6.53 -39.23
C VAL A 67 -11.17 -7.86 -39.75
N ASP A 68 -10.69 -7.90 -41.00
CA ASP A 68 -9.98 -9.07 -41.53
C ASP A 68 -8.70 -9.36 -40.73
N ARG A 69 -7.91 -8.33 -40.42
CA ARG A 69 -6.72 -8.45 -39.57
C ARG A 69 -7.06 -8.95 -38.16
N LEU A 70 -8.18 -8.50 -37.59
CA LEU A 70 -8.68 -8.99 -36.30
C LEU A 70 -8.99 -10.49 -36.38
N LYS A 71 -9.74 -10.93 -37.39
CA LYS A 71 -10.06 -12.35 -37.59
C LYS A 71 -8.81 -13.22 -37.72
N ARG A 72 -7.80 -12.76 -38.46
CA ARG A 72 -6.55 -13.50 -38.66
C ARG A 72 -5.68 -13.60 -37.41
N LYS A 73 -5.77 -12.62 -36.50
CA LYS A 73 -4.88 -12.54 -35.32
C LYS A 73 -5.54 -12.89 -33.99
N PHE A 74 -6.87 -12.90 -33.93
CA PHE A 74 -7.60 -13.18 -32.70
C PHE A 74 -7.69 -14.70 -32.49
N ASP A 75 -6.95 -15.21 -31.52
CA ASP A 75 -7.08 -16.58 -31.03
C ASP A 75 -7.80 -16.62 -29.67
N PRO A 76 -9.07 -17.08 -29.62
CA PRO A 76 -9.84 -17.16 -28.38
C PRO A 76 -9.33 -18.25 -27.41
N SER A 77 -8.41 -19.12 -27.83
CA SER A 77 -7.81 -20.14 -26.96
C SER A 77 -6.68 -19.59 -26.08
N GLN A 78 -6.10 -18.44 -26.45
CA GLN A 78 -4.92 -17.86 -25.81
C GLN A 78 -5.29 -16.74 -24.83
N ILE A 79 -6.28 -16.98 -23.96
CA ILE A 79 -6.72 -16.02 -22.94
C ILE A 79 -6.37 -16.56 -21.55
N THR A 80 -5.59 -15.81 -20.77
CA THR A 80 -5.13 -16.23 -19.44
C THR A 80 -5.21 -15.12 -18.41
N GLU A 81 -5.26 -15.49 -17.13
CA GLU A 81 -5.15 -14.51 -16.05
C GLU A 81 -3.69 -14.03 -15.86
N THR A 82 -3.51 -12.75 -15.54
CA THR A 82 -2.20 -12.15 -15.25
C THR A 82 -1.67 -12.64 -13.90
N SER A 83 -0.35 -12.79 -13.75
CA SER A 83 0.25 -13.08 -12.44
C SER A 83 0.15 -11.86 -11.50
N ARG A 84 0.24 -12.04 -10.17
CA ARG A 84 0.05 -10.96 -9.18
C ARG A 84 1.10 -9.84 -9.30
N GLY A 85 2.28 -10.21 -9.80
CA GLY A 85 3.44 -9.33 -9.99
C GLY A 85 3.39 -8.41 -11.21
N GLU A 86 2.44 -8.58 -12.13
CA GLU A 86 2.44 -7.80 -13.38
C GLU A 86 1.90 -6.38 -13.19
N LYS A 87 2.52 -5.41 -13.87
CA LYS A 87 2.20 -3.97 -13.71
C LYS A 87 0.90 -3.59 -14.42
N ASN A 88 0.57 -4.29 -15.50
CA ASN A 88 -0.57 -3.97 -16.36
C ASN A 88 -1.77 -4.83 -15.97
N THR A 89 -2.95 -4.22 -15.95
CA THR A 89 -4.22 -4.90 -15.66
C THR A 89 -4.70 -5.76 -16.82
N SER A 90 -4.23 -5.48 -18.03
CA SER A 90 -4.40 -6.34 -19.19
C SER A 90 -3.36 -5.96 -20.23
N TYR A 91 -2.86 -6.94 -20.97
CA TYR A 91 -1.95 -6.69 -22.10
C TYR A 91 -1.92 -7.90 -23.03
N THR A 92 -1.40 -7.69 -24.23
CA THR A 92 -1.19 -8.74 -25.21
C THR A 92 0.30 -9.09 -25.31
N ILE A 93 0.61 -10.38 -25.32
CA ILE A 93 1.96 -10.88 -25.60
C ILE A 93 2.09 -11.02 -27.12
N ASN A 94 3.23 -10.59 -27.66
CA ASN A 94 3.58 -10.66 -29.08
C ASN A 94 2.49 -10.14 -30.04
N LYS A 95 2.01 -8.90 -29.81
CA LYS A 95 1.07 -8.22 -30.73
C LYS A 95 -0.21 -9.03 -31.04
N GLY A 96 -0.72 -9.78 -30.06
CA GLY A 96 -2.04 -10.43 -30.13
C GLY A 96 -2.05 -11.95 -29.98
N GLU A 97 -0.88 -12.61 -29.94
CA GLU A 97 -0.79 -14.07 -29.81
C GLU A 97 -1.37 -14.59 -28.49
N LYS A 98 -1.27 -13.81 -27.41
CA LYS A 98 -1.87 -14.17 -26.12
C LYS A 98 -2.43 -12.95 -25.42
N ILE A 99 -3.64 -13.06 -24.92
CA ILE A 99 -4.34 -12.02 -24.16
C ILE A 99 -4.24 -12.35 -22.68
N VAL A 100 -3.69 -11.43 -21.91
CA VAL A 100 -3.52 -11.56 -20.47
C VAL A 100 -4.43 -10.56 -19.77
N LEU A 101 -5.29 -11.04 -18.85
CA LEU A 101 -6.32 -10.25 -18.17
C LEU A 101 -6.17 -10.31 -16.64
N CYS A 102 -6.31 -9.19 -15.95
CA CYS A 102 -6.42 -9.12 -14.49
C CYS A 102 -7.89 -9.14 -14.10
N LEU A 103 -8.35 -10.25 -13.52
CA LEU A 103 -9.75 -10.45 -13.17
C LEU A 103 -10.08 -10.01 -11.74
N ARG A 104 -9.05 -9.81 -10.91
CA ARG A 104 -9.20 -9.59 -9.46
C ARG A 104 -8.69 -8.22 -9.06
N ALA A 105 -9.46 -7.53 -8.22
CA ALA A 105 -9.02 -6.32 -7.54
C ALA A 105 -7.85 -6.65 -6.59
N ARG A 106 -6.87 -5.74 -6.49
CA ARG A 106 -5.82 -5.82 -5.46
C ARG A 106 -6.41 -5.36 -4.13
N ASP A 107 -7.02 -6.26 -3.39
CA ASP A 107 -7.47 -5.91 -2.03
C ASP A 107 -6.30 -5.94 -1.04
N GLY A 108 -6.08 -4.81 -0.39
CA GLY A 108 -5.08 -4.63 0.67
C GLY A 108 -5.50 -5.21 2.03
N ASN A 109 -6.77 -5.62 2.18
CA ASN A 109 -7.37 -5.99 3.46
C ASN A 109 -6.90 -7.35 4.03
N GLU A 110 -6.67 -8.37 3.21
CA GLU A 110 -6.26 -9.70 3.72
C GLU A 110 -4.87 -9.68 4.40
N ARG A 111 -4.01 -8.76 4.00
CA ARG A 111 -2.66 -8.61 4.57
C ARG A 111 -2.68 -7.98 5.95
N LEU A 112 -3.65 -7.09 6.22
CA LEU A 112 -3.77 -6.43 7.50
C LEU A 112 -4.13 -7.42 8.61
N GLU A 113 -5.07 -8.33 8.33
CA GLU A 113 -5.51 -9.32 9.31
C GLU A 113 -4.40 -10.31 9.67
N ALA A 114 -3.57 -10.70 8.71
CA ALA A 114 -2.42 -11.55 8.97
C ALA A 114 -1.32 -10.91 9.83
N VAL A 115 -1.08 -9.60 9.65
CA VAL A 115 -0.16 -8.84 10.51
C VAL A 115 -0.70 -8.81 11.95
N LYS A 116 -1.98 -8.49 12.12
CA LYS A 116 -2.64 -8.47 13.44
C LYS A 116 -2.56 -9.83 14.12
N GLU A 117 -2.78 -10.92 13.37
CA GLU A 117 -2.70 -12.29 13.87
C GLU A 117 -1.28 -12.66 14.33
N LYS A 118 -0.24 -12.28 13.57
CA LYS A 118 1.15 -12.53 13.98
C LYS A 118 1.56 -11.74 15.24
N VAL A 119 1.07 -10.50 15.40
CA VAL A 119 1.29 -9.73 16.64
C VAL A 119 0.55 -10.35 17.84
N LYS A 120 -0.67 -10.88 17.62
CA LYS A 120 -1.44 -11.61 18.64
C LYS A 120 -0.74 -12.88 19.12
N ASN A 121 -0.15 -13.63 18.19
CA ASN A 121 0.44 -14.95 18.47
C ASN A 121 1.89 -14.90 18.96
N GLY A 122 2.53 -13.72 18.96
CA GLY A 122 3.87 -13.54 19.53
C GLY A 122 3.85 -13.12 21.01
N ASP A 123 5.03 -13.04 21.64
CA ASP A 123 5.23 -12.66 23.06
C ASP A 123 4.77 -11.23 23.42
N LYS A 124 4.21 -10.50 22.45
CA LYS A 124 3.84 -9.08 22.49
C LYS A 124 2.34 -8.84 22.27
N HIS A 125 1.51 -9.84 22.59
CA HIS A 125 0.04 -9.84 22.41
C HIS A 125 -0.68 -8.60 22.97
N TYR A 126 -0.15 -7.97 24.01
CA TYR A 126 -0.72 -6.76 24.62
C TYR A 126 -0.64 -5.52 23.70
N TYR A 127 0.30 -5.49 22.76
CA TYR A 127 0.44 -4.39 21.80
C TYR A 127 -0.56 -4.43 20.65
N VAL A 128 -1.37 -5.48 20.51
CA VAL A 128 -2.36 -5.60 19.43
C VAL A 128 -3.36 -4.43 19.44
N LYS A 129 -3.70 -3.93 20.63
CA LYS A 129 -4.58 -2.76 20.81
C LYS A 129 -3.88 -1.41 20.56
N SER A 130 -2.57 -1.41 20.34
CA SER A 130 -1.79 -0.18 20.10
C SER A 130 -1.95 0.36 18.67
N LEU A 131 -2.52 -0.42 17.76
CA LEU A 131 -2.84 0.01 16.39
C LEU A 131 -4.11 0.87 16.42
N ALA A 132 -3.96 2.17 16.21
CA ALA A 132 -5.04 3.15 16.26
C ALA A 132 -5.86 3.18 14.96
N SER A 133 -5.18 3.22 13.81
CA SER A 133 -5.85 3.24 12.50
C SER A 133 -4.99 2.67 11.39
N THR A 134 -5.65 2.24 10.32
CA THR A 134 -5.01 1.76 9.09
C THR A 134 -5.69 2.39 7.89
N GLU A 135 -4.93 3.17 7.13
CA GLU A 135 -5.42 3.91 5.98
C GLU A 135 -4.69 3.46 4.73
N THR A 136 -5.41 3.29 3.64
CA THR A 136 -4.78 3.02 2.33
C THR A 136 -4.60 4.34 1.61
N ILE A 137 -3.35 4.67 1.27
CA ILE A 137 -3.02 5.92 0.61
C ILE A 137 -2.23 5.68 -0.67
N ARG A 138 -2.21 6.66 -1.59
CA ARG A 138 -1.37 6.61 -2.79
C ARG A 138 -0.24 7.62 -2.68
N LYS A 139 1.01 7.16 -2.76
CA LYS A 139 2.22 8.01 -2.71
C LYS A 139 3.23 7.56 -3.75
N ARG A 140 4.30 8.33 -3.93
CA ARG A 140 5.46 7.95 -4.75
C ARG A 140 6.52 7.29 -3.87
N THR A 141 7.34 6.40 -4.42
CA THR A 141 8.52 5.90 -3.70
C THR A 141 9.57 7.00 -3.64
N LEU A 142 10.29 7.09 -2.52
CA LEU A 142 11.40 8.04 -2.35
C LEU A 142 12.60 7.65 -3.21
N TYR A 143 12.81 6.35 -3.37
CA TYR A 143 13.92 5.76 -4.10
C TYR A 143 13.44 5.24 -5.46
N TRP A 144 14.38 5.20 -6.43
CA TRP A 144 14.21 4.74 -7.81
C TRP A 144 13.45 5.70 -8.74
N PHE A 145 14.00 5.93 -9.94
CA PHE A 145 13.36 6.74 -10.97
C PHE A 145 12.24 5.95 -11.65
N ASP A 146 10.99 6.23 -11.29
CA ASP A 146 9.82 5.47 -11.71
C ASP A 146 8.84 6.29 -12.55
N ASN A 147 9.32 7.38 -13.15
CA ASN A 147 8.53 8.34 -13.92
C ASN A 147 7.28 8.83 -13.16
N LYS A 148 7.45 9.22 -11.89
CA LYS A 148 6.39 9.81 -11.04
C LYS A 148 5.22 8.87 -10.75
N LYS A 149 5.43 7.55 -10.91
CA LYS A 149 4.39 6.55 -10.68
C LYS A 149 3.92 6.59 -9.23
N GLN A 150 2.61 6.50 -9.04
CA GLN A 150 2.02 6.38 -7.71
C GLN A 150 1.80 4.91 -7.37
N TYR A 151 2.19 4.55 -6.15
CA TYR A 151 1.96 3.24 -5.56
C TYR A 151 0.97 3.36 -4.42
N GLN A 152 0.26 2.27 -4.18
CA GLN A 152 -0.63 2.12 -3.05
C GLN A 152 0.19 1.69 -1.84
N PHE A 153 0.05 2.43 -0.74
CA PHE A 153 0.70 2.19 0.52
C PHE A 153 -0.36 2.01 1.60
N ILE A 154 -0.06 1.18 2.59
CA ILE A 154 -0.85 1.09 3.82
C ILE A 154 -0.13 1.91 4.88
N LYS A 155 -0.83 2.88 5.47
CA LYS A 155 -0.37 3.69 6.58
C LYS A 155 -0.91 3.09 7.86
N PHE A 156 0.00 2.73 8.76
CA PHE A 156 -0.33 2.28 10.11
C PHE A 156 -0.13 3.44 11.09
N SER A 157 -1.13 3.69 11.93
CA SER A 157 -1.09 4.70 12.99
C SER A 157 -1.09 4.01 14.34
N PHE A 158 -0.19 4.40 15.25
CA PHE A 158 -0.07 3.80 16.57
C PHE A 158 -0.32 4.81 17.68
N THR A 159 -0.85 4.35 18.81
CA THR A 159 -1.10 5.19 20.01
C THR A 159 0.19 5.55 20.74
N HIS A 160 1.13 4.61 20.83
CA HIS A 160 2.39 4.76 21.58
C HIS A 160 3.59 4.21 20.80
N LYS A 161 4.79 4.72 21.12
CA LYS A 161 6.06 4.34 20.48
C LYS A 161 6.40 2.85 20.67
N SER A 162 6.11 2.29 21.84
CA SER A 162 6.37 0.88 22.13
C SER A 162 5.55 -0.07 21.25
N GLY A 163 4.28 0.26 21.01
CA GLY A 163 3.43 -0.48 20.08
C GLY A 163 3.94 -0.41 18.65
N PHE A 164 4.38 0.77 18.21
CA PHE A 164 5.05 0.93 16.91
C PHE A 164 6.27 0.01 16.77
N TYR A 165 7.17 -0.04 17.75
CA TYR A 165 8.35 -0.93 17.70
C TYR A 165 7.98 -2.41 17.76
N ALA A 166 6.94 -2.78 18.51
CA ALA A 166 6.46 -4.16 18.53
C ALA A 166 6.02 -4.62 17.13
N TYR A 167 5.24 -3.79 16.43
CA TYR A 167 4.85 -4.06 15.05
C TYR A 167 6.04 -3.99 14.09
N LYS A 168 6.94 -3.02 14.25
CA LYS A 168 8.17 -2.90 13.44
C LYS A 168 8.97 -4.20 13.48
N ASN A 169 9.20 -4.76 14.66
CA ASN A 169 9.95 -6.03 14.79
C ASN A 169 9.23 -7.18 14.08
N VAL A 170 7.89 -7.23 14.13
CA VAL A 170 7.11 -8.25 13.42
C VAL A 170 7.28 -8.14 11.90
N PHE A 171 7.44 -6.92 11.38
CA PHE A 171 7.74 -6.63 9.97
C PHE A 171 9.22 -6.82 9.61
N ASP A 172 10.15 -6.61 10.55
CA ASP A 172 11.59 -6.84 10.31
C ASP A 172 11.89 -8.33 10.10
N GLU A 173 11.08 -9.22 10.68
CA GLU A 173 11.16 -10.67 10.44
C GLU A 173 10.30 -11.09 9.25
N PRO A 174 10.85 -11.82 8.28
CA PRO A 174 10.06 -12.38 7.20
C PRO A 174 8.99 -13.34 7.74
N PHE A 175 7.74 -13.24 7.25
CA PHE A 175 6.72 -14.21 7.62
C PHE A 175 5.78 -14.61 6.52
N PHE A 176 5.26 -15.84 6.67
CA PHE A 176 4.24 -16.40 5.81
C PHE A 176 2.88 -15.91 6.27
N ILE A 177 2.11 -15.42 5.32
CA ILE A 177 0.69 -15.15 5.51
C ILE A 177 -0.06 -16.32 4.87
N ARG A 178 -0.83 -17.04 5.69
CA ARG A 178 -1.66 -18.16 5.24
C ARG A 178 -2.55 -17.68 4.10
N ASN A 179 -2.54 -18.41 2.98
CA ASN A 179 -3.26 -18.12 1.72
C ASN A 179 -2.72 -16.99 0.83
N ILE A 180 -1.66 -16.27 1.24
CA ILE A 180 -1.12 -15.17 0.42
C ILE A 180 0.29 -15.44 -0.08
N ASN A 181 1.17 -16.02 0.75
CA ASN A 181 2.51 -16.42 0.31
C ASN A 181 2.83 -17.79 0.90
N LYS A 182 3.01 -18.78 0.03
CA LYS A 182 3.30 -20.18 0.41
C LYS A 182 4.73 -20.61 0.10
N VAL A 183 5.42 -19.85 -0.76
CA VAL A 183 6.72 -20.27 -1.33
C VAL A 183 7.84 -19.39 -0.80
N HIS A 184 7.64 -18.08 -0.70
CA HIS A 184 8.61 -17.17 -0.09
C HIS A 184 7.97 -16.37 1.05
N PRO A 185 8.66 -16.18 2.18
CA PRO A 185 8.14 -15.32 3.24
C PRO A 185 8.13 -13.87 2.76
N PHE A 186 7.16 -13.08 3.21
CA PHE A 186 7.17 -11.66 2.91
C PHE A 186 8.33 -11.00 3.64
N ASP A 187 9.27 -10.45 2.88
CA ASP A 187 10.30 -9.56 3.42
C ASP A 187 9.79 -8.12 3.42
N PHE A 188 9.38 -7.63 4.58
CA PHE A 188 8.94 -6.25 4.77
C PHE A 188 10.08 -5.31 5.17
N LYS A 189 11.29 -5.82 5.43
CA LYS A 189 12.44 -5.04 5.91
C LYS A 189 12.79 -3.91 4.96
N HIS A 190 12.76 -4.19 3.65
CA HIS A 190 13.05 -3.21 2.60
C HIS A 190 11.83 -2.42 2.12
N ALA A 191 10.63 -2.82 2.56
CA ALA A 191 9.40 -2.18 2.16
C ALA A 191 9.04 -1.02 3.09
N MET A 192 9.49 -1.00 4.34
CA MET A 192 9.14 0.00 5.35
C MET A 192 9.76 1.39 5.09
N TYR A 193 8.92 2.41 4.99
CA TYR A 193 9.30 3.81 4.88
C TYR A 193 8.99 4.58 6.17
N GLN A 194 9.78 5.61 6.46
CA GLN A 194 9.63 6.54 7.60
C GLN A 194 9.68 5.90 9.00
N THR A 195 10.07 4.62 9.12
CA THR A 195 10.13 3.91 10.41
C THR A 195 11.29 4.31 11.32
N ASN A 196 12.27 5.06 10.79
CA ASN A 196 13.46 5.49 11.52
C ASN A 196 13.45 6.97 11.90
N ILE A 197 12.36 7.70 11.60
CA ILE A 197 12.26 9.12 11.93
C ILE A 197 11.70 9.24 13.34
N GLN A 198 12.38 10.01 14.20
CA GLN A 198 11.87 10.26 15.54
C GLN A 198 10.55 11.04 15.47
N PRO A 199 9.55 10.69 16.29
CA PRO A 199 8.26 11.38 16.29
C PRO A 199 8.34 12.90 16.47
N VAL A 200 9.31 13.40 17.24
CA VAL A 200 9.57 14.84 17.41
C VAL A 200 10.05 15.48 16.10
N LEU A 201 11.03 14.89 15.42
CA LEU A 201 11.52 15.36 14.12
C LEU A 201 10.41 15.35 13.05
N LEU A 202 9.56 14.32 13.09
CA LEU A 202 8.40 14.24 12.20
C LEU A 202 7.41 15.38 12.48
N ASN A 203 7.18 15.71 13.76
CA ASN A 203 6.31 16.82 14.13
C ASN A 203 6.87 18.16 13.65
N MET A 204 8.16 18.40 13.92
CA MET A 204 8.87 19.59 13.45
C MET A 204 8.76 19.75 11.94
N HIS A 205 9.00 18.69 11.17
CA HIS A 205 8.89 18.74 9.71
C HIS A 205 7.45 18.99 9.22
N LYS A 206 6.44 18.43 9.90
CA LYS A 206 5.03 18.64 9.53
C LYS A 206 4.56 20.07 9.80
N GLN A 207 5.06 20.68 10.86
CA GLN A 207 4.66 22.02 11.31
C GLN A 207 5.65 23.10 10.88
N ASP A 208 6.68 22.74 10.11
CA ASP A 208 7.76 23.63 9.68
C ASP A 208 8.48 24.34 10.86
N ILE A 209 8.63 23.65 11.99
CA ILE A 209 9.31 24.16 13.18
C ILE A 209 10.81 23.89 13.08
N LYS A 210 11.60 24.96 13.18
CA LYS A 210 13.07 24.89 13.23
C LYS A 210 13.54 24.43 14.63
N GLY A 211 14.68 23.71 14.70
CA GLY A 211 15.21 23.17 15.97
C GLY A 211 15.57 24.22 17.02
N CYS A 212 16.10 25.36 16.58
CA CYS A 212 16.35 26.54 17.43
C CYS A 212 15.58 27.74 16.86
N GLY A 213 14.31 27.52 16.49
CA GLY A 213 13.44 28.57 15.94
C GLY A 213 12.54 29.20 16.99
N TRP A 214 12.02 30.37 16.66
CA TRP A 214 10.93 30.97 17.41
C TRP A 214 9.63 30.24 17.13
N ILE A 215 8.81 30.15 18.17
CA ILE A 215 7.45 29.61 18.09
C ILE A 215 6.47 30.61 18.68
N THR A 216 5.25 30.62 18.16
CA THR A 216 4.15 31.45 18.64
C THR A 216 3.00 30.57 19.09
N LEU A 217 2.42 30.92 20.24
CA LEU A 217 1.17 30.34 20.74
C LEU A 217 0.07 31.39 20.61
N LYS A 218 -1.08 31.03 20.03
CA LYS A 218 -2.21 31.96 19.91
C LYS A 218 -3.01 32.01 21.20
N ALA A 219 -3.54 33.18 21.51
CA ALA A 219 -4.42 33.36 22.66
C ALA A 219 -5.66 32.45 22.55
N GLY A 220 -5.96 31.74 23.64
CA GLY A 220 -7.09 30.79 23.71
C GLY A 220 -6.75 29.34 23.33
N GLU A 221 -5.57 29.08 22.76
CA GLU A 221 -5.14 27.72 22.38
C GLU A 221 -4.20 27.06 23.41
N TYR A 222 -3.82 27.78 24.46
CA TYR A 222 -2.98 27.27 25.55
C TYR A 222 -3.64 27.50 26.92
N SER A 223 -3.34 26.60 27.86
CA SER A 223 -3.67 26.77 29.28
C SER A 223 -2.41 26.99 30.10
N TRP A 224 -2.47 27.93 31.03
CA TRP A 224 -1.42 28.15 32.01
C TRP A 224 -1.65 27.25 33.22
N ARG A 225 -0.59 26.61 33.72
CA ARG A 225 -0.66 25.78 34.93
C ARG A 225 0.23 26.34 36.01
N ASP A 226 -0.34 26.48 37.20
CA ASP A 226 0.36 26.84 38.44
C ASP A 226 1.07 25.66 39.13
N GLU A 227 0.84 24.43 38.68
CA GLU A 227 1.42 23.24 39.31
C GLU A 227 2.94 23.15 39.02
N GLU A 228 3.75 23.12 40.09
CA GLU A 228 5.23 23.10 40.06
C GLU A 228 5.81 21.74 39.60
N PHE A 229 5.54 21.31 38.37
CA PHE A 229 6.23 20.15 37.80
C PHE A 229 7.67 20.47 37.35
N THR A 230 7.95 21.75 37.11
CA THR A 230 9.25 22.22 36.60
C THR A 230 9.72 23.43 37.40
N ARG A 231 11.02 23.74 37.31
CA ARG A 231 11.62 24.95 37.91
C ARG A 231 11.54 26.19 36.99
N CYS A 232 10.80 26.11 35.90
CA CYS A 232 10.66 27.20 34.94
C CYS A 232 9.67 28.26 35.46
N GLN A 233 9.92 29.53 35.12
CA GLN A 233 9.07 30.66 35.53
C GLN A 233 7.66 30.62 34.89
N MET A 234 7.53 30.01 33.71
CA MET A 234 6.27 29.94 32.97
C MET A 234 6.05 28.50 32.50
N ASN A 235 4.87 27.94 32.79
CA ASN A 235 4.46 26.61 32.36
C ASN A 235 3.17 26.69 31.55
N PHE A 236 3.23 26.30 30.28
CA PHE A 236 2.10 26.27 29.38
C PHE A 236 1.78 24.84 28.95
N THR A 237 0.51 24.51 28.86
CA THR A 237 0.00 23.28 28.24
C THR A 237 -0.72 23.65 26.95
N VAL A 238 -0.31 23.05 25.85
CA VAL A 238 -0.85 23.29 24.51
C VAL A 238 -0.92 21.96 23.75
N ASP A 239 -1.94 21.82 22.92
CA ASP A 239 -2.01 20.68 22.01
C ASP A 239 -0.95 20.81 20.91
N TYR A 240 -0.42 19.67 20.47
CA TYR A 240 0.74 19.66 19.58
C TYR A 240 0.49 20.37 18.25
N ASP A 241 -0.75 20.45 17.76
CA ASP A 241 -1.18 21.09 16.52
C ASP A 241 -1.38 22.62 16.63
N HIS A 242 -1.36 23.17 17.85
CA HIS A 242 -1.47 24.59 18.15
C HIS A 242 -0.11 25.24 18.47
N VAL A 243 0.96 24.74 17.85
CA VAL A 243 2.31 25.32 17.93
C VAL A 243 2.71 25.79 16.54
N TYR A 244 2.94 27.09 16.39
CA TYR A 244 3.24 27.69 15.09
C TYR A 244 4.68 28.20 15.01
N PRO A 245 5.40 27.96 13.91
CA PRO A 245 6.72 28.55 13.72
C PRO A 245 6.59 30.05 13.48
N ASP A 246 7.49 30.82 14.10
CA ASP A 246 7.76 32.21 13.74
C ASP A 246 9.04 32.24 12.92
N ASN A 247 8.88 32.21 11.60
CA ASN A 247 9.97 32.07 10.65
C ASN A 247 10.66 33.40 10.31
N ASP A 248 10.00 34.52 10.59
CA ASP A 248 10.49 35.87 10.27
C ASP A 248 11.40 36.41 11.38
N ASN A 249 11.23 35.91 12.60
CA ASN A 249 12.05 36.26 13.74
C ASN A 249 13.40 35.54 13.71
N ASN A 250 14.47 36.31 13.53
CA ASN A 250 15.86 35.83 13.57
C ASN A 250 16.63 36.33 14.80
N ALA A 251 15.93 36.87 15.81
CA ALA A 251 16.56 37.33 17.03
C ALA A 251 17.14 36.16 17.85
N ILE A 252 18.17 36.43 18.64
CA ILE A 252 18.73 35.47 19.58
C ILE A 252 18.23 35.84 20.96
N SER A 253 17.57 34.90 21.64
CA SER A 253 17.12 35.09 23.02
C SER A 253 18.33 35.23 23.96
N PRO A 254 18.29 36.09 24.99
CA PRO A 254 19.36 36.21 25.97
C PRO A 254 19.51 34.89 26.76
N MET A 255 20.49 34.07 26.38
CA MET A 255 20.78 32.80 27.03
C MET A 255 21.80 33.00 28.16
N ILE A 256 21.55 32.37 29.31
CA ILE A 256 22.52 32.30 30.41
C ILE A 256 23.54 31.21 30.05
N ILE A 257 24.81 31.59 29.91
CA ILE A 257 25.91 30.66 29.65
C ILE A 257 26.68 30.50 30.97
N ALA A 258 26.62 29.31 31.56
CA ALA A 258 27.49 28.95 32.67
C ALA A 258 28.80 28.40 32.10
N ALA A 259 29.93 28.92 32.58
CA ALA A 259 31.28 28.47 32.25
C ALA A 259 31.77 27.43 33.27
#